data_AF-F0ZTY2-F1
#
_entry.id   AF-F0ZTY2-F1
#
_cell.length_a   1.000
_cell.length_b   1.000
_cell.length_c   1.000
_cell.angle_alpha   90.00
_cell.angle_beta   90.00
_cell.angle_gamma   90.00
#
_symmetry.space_group_name_H-M   'P 1'
#
loop_
_entity.id
_entity.type
_entity.pdbx_description
1 polymer ?
#
loop_
_entity_poly.entity_id
_entity_poly.type
_entity_poly.pdbx_seq_one_letter_code
_entity_poly.pdbx_strand_id
1 'polypeptide(L)'
;MVKEAFLAAVPNKKIVFVAADEKLPSYWQYSFADGNCVVSFRPKICNTNDVFTAKLETLLPSQGTYSLMTRLNIKENQAKMDANLAAVKKAMKSDADWTIDQSSLEAVYPHVADDLKNSFGHIFAGVVEKVAANLAKRCADEMVLEAVQEATSNRTIVIKHNATQNGYWLWSFESGNLVISFKSITNTNDVQTFDFIKLL
;
A
#
# COMPACT_ATOMS: atom_id res chain seq x y z
N MET A 1 9.05 -12.52 -6.08
CA MET A 1 9.52 -11.50 -5.12
C MET A 1 10.05 -12.11 -3.83
N VAL A 2 9.33 -13.06 -3.21
CA VAL A 2 9.82 -13.73 -1.99
C VAL A 2 11.12 -14.51 -2.26
N LYS A 3 11.20 -15.23 -3.38
CA LYS A 3 12.44 -15.92 -3.81
C LYS A 3 13.62 -14.96 -3.91
N GLU A 4 13.45 -13.84 -4.60
CA GLU A 4 14.52 -12.86 -4.81
C GLU A 4 14.92 -12.20 -3.49
N ALA A 5 13.96 -11.87 -2.63
CA ALA A 5 14.23 -11.35 -1.30
C ALA A 5 14.98 -12.36 -0.43
N PHE A 6 14.65 -13.65 -0.51
CA PHE A 6 15.38 -14.71 0.18
C PHE A 6 16.81 -14.83 -0.33
N LEU A 7 17.02 -14.85 -1.65
CA LEU A 7 18.37 -14.92 -2.22
C LEU A 7 19.21 -13.69 -1.85
N ALA A 8 18.60 -12.51 -1.76
CA ALA A 8 19.27 -11.30 -1.30
C ALA A 8 19.61 -11.34 0.20
N ALA A 9 18.77 -11.96 1.02
CA ALA A 9 19.01 -12.13 2.45
C ALA A 9 20.03 -13.25 2.77
N VAL A 10 20.27 -14.16 1.83
CA VAL A 10 21.15 -15.34 1.99
C VAL A 10 22.22 -15.39 0.88
N PRO A 11 23.06 -14.35 0.72
CA PRO A 11 24.09 -14.29 -0.32
C PRO A 11 25.11 -15.42 -0.24
N ASN A 12 25.37 -15.96 0.96
CA ASN A 12 26.29 -17.08 1.16
C ASN A 12 25.69 -18.43 0.73
N LYS A 13 24.40 -18.47 0.39
CA LYS A 13 23.65 -19.69 0.05
C LYS A 13 23.77 -20.78 1.12
N LYS A 14 23.86 -20.36 2.39
CA LYS A 14 24.08 -21.24 3.54
C LYS A 14 22.87 -21.20 4.46
N ILE A 15 22.44 -22.39 4.87
CA ILE A 15 21.45 -22.60 5.93
C ILE A 15 22.18 -23.16 7.15
N VAL A 16 22.02 -22.53 8.30
CA VAL A 16 22.67 -22.89 9.57
C VAL A 16 21.61 -23.34 10.55
N PHE A 17 21.74 -24.56 11.07
CA PHE A 17 20.87 -25.08 12.12
C PHE A 17 21.52 -24.84 13.48
N VAL A 18 20.78 -24.21 14.39
CA VAL A 18 21.28 -23.85 15.73
C VAL A 18 20.34 -24.40 16.79
N ALA A 19 20.85 -25.20 17.70
CA ALA A 19 20.11 -25.59 18.90
C ALA A 19 20.08 -24.37 19.84
N ALA A 20 18.89 -23.94 20.24
CA ALA A 20 18.73 -22.82 21.16
C ALA A 20 18.64 -23.29 22.62
N ASP A 21 19.39 -22.63 23.49
CA ASP A 21 19.45 -22.92 24.92
C ASP A 21 18.29 -22.26 25.72
N GLU A 22 17.62 -21.26 25.15
CA GLU A 22 16.52 -20.50 25.78
C GLU A 22 15.13 -20.78 25.18
N LYS A 23 14.08 -20.29 25.85
CA LYS A 23 12.66 -20.40 25.45
C LYS A 23 12.39 -19.67 24.13
N LEU A 24 12.75 -20.27 22.99
CA LEU A 24 12.31 -19.82 21.67
C LEU A 24 10.78 -19.67 21.67
N PRO A 25 10.18 -18.66 21.03
CA PRO A 25 8.72 -18.53 20.97
C PRO A 25 8.01 -19.74 20.34
N SER A 26 8.69 -20.44 19.41
CA SER A 26 8.24 -21.64 18.70
C SER A 26 9.27 -22.77 18.77
N TYR A 27 8.96 -23.97 18.24
CA TYR A 27 9.95 -25.07 18.18
C TYR A 27 11.02 -24.82 17.14
N TRP A 28 10.65 -24.14 16.04
CA TRP A 28 11.53 -23.75 14.96
C TRP A 28 11.34 -22.27 14.65
N GLN A 29 12.44 -21.57 14.42
CA GLN A 29 12.43 -20.15 14.09
C GLN A 29 13.45 -19.85 13.00
N TYR A 30 13.00 -19.14 11.97
CA TYR A 30 13.87 -18.57 10.94
C TYR A 30 14.37 -17.20 11.39
N SER A 31 15.65 -16.93 11.15
CA SER A 31 16.24 -15.59 11.17
C SER A 31 17.27 -15.46 10.03
N PHE A 32 17.60 -14.23 9.68
CA PHE A 32 18.54 -13.90 8.60
C PHE A 32 19.64 -13.03 9.17
N ALA A 33 20.86 -13.56 9.25
CA ALA A 33 21.99 -12.91 9.89
C ALA A 33 23.30 -13.26 9.16
N ASP A 34 24.21 -12.30 9.05
CA ASP A 34 25.54 -12.47 8.44
C ASP A 34 25.50 -13.10 7.04
N GLY A 35 24.46 -12.80 6.27
CA GLY A 35 24.24 -13.34 4.93
C GLY A 35 23.85 -14.83 4.87
N ASN A 36 23.40 -15.40 6.00
CA ASN A 36 22.95 -16.79 6.12
C ASN A 36 21.47 -16.86 6.52
N CYS A 37 20.82 -17.96 6.16
CA CYS A 37 19.54 -18.36 6.75
C CYS A 37 19.84 -19.16 8.02
N VAL A 38 19.37 -18.71 9.17
CA VAL A 38 19.55 -19.39 10.46
C VAL A 38 18.22 -20.00 10.86
N VAL A 39 18.22 -21.30 11.10
CA VAL A 39 17.08 -22.07 11.60
C VAL A 39 17.40 -22.50 13.02
N SER A 40 16.86 -21.76 13.99
CA SER A 40 17.01 -22.05 15.41
C SER A 40 15.94 -23.05 15.84
N PHE A 41 16.29 -24.03 16.68
CA PHE A 41 15.36 -25.05 17.14
C PHE A 41 15.55 -25.41 18.61
N ARG A 42 14.47 -25.84 19.27
CA ARG A 42 14.53 -26.39 20.63
C ARG A 42 15.06 -27.82 20.59
N PRO A 43 16.02 -28.22 21.46
CA PRO A 43 16.66 -29.56 21.42
C PRO A 43 15.67 -30.73 21.54
N LYS A 44 14.57 -30.55 22.28
CA LYS A 44 13.45 -31.50 22.32
C LYS A 44 12.56 -31.27 21.10
N ILE A 45 13.01 -31.76 19.95
CA ILE A 45 12.30 -31.64 18.68
C ILE A 45 11.08 -32.56 18.73
N CYS A 46 9.87 -31.99 18.72
CA CYS A 46 8.63 -32.77 18.68
C CYS A 46 7.64 -32.37 17.58
N ASN A 47 7.92 -31.31 16.82
CA ASN A 47 7.08 -30.89 15.69
C ASN A 47 7.92 -30.13 14.65
N THR A 48 7.97 -30.58 13.39
CA THR A 48 8.64 -29.89 12.27
C THR A 48 7.71 -29.02 11.43
N ASN A 49 6.41 -29.02 11.71
CA ASN A 49 5.44 -28.24 10.93
C ASN A 49 5.70 -26.74 11.00
N ASP A 50 6.25 -26.24 12.12
CA ASP A 50 6.62 -24.83 12.28
C ASP A 50 7.60 -24.36 11.19
N VAL A 51 8.48 -25.26 10.70
CA VAL A 51 9.41 -25.00 9.60
C VAL A 51 8.65 -24.76 8.29
N PHE A 52 7.62 -25.57 8.05
CA PHE A 52 6.80 -25.50 6.84
C PHE A 52 5.82 -24.32 6.85
N THR A 53 5.23 -24.00 8.00
CA THR A 53 4.22 -22.95 8.13
C THR A 53 4.80 -21.55 8.31
N ALA A 54 6.13 -21.43 8.41
CA ALA A 54 6.79 -20.14 8.55
C ALA A 54 6.57 -19.26 7.31
N LYS A 55 5.95 -18.10 7.52
CA LYS A 55 5.75 -17.09 6.49
C LYS A 55 7.05 -16.31 6.28
N LEU A 56 7.91 -16.78 5.38
CA LEU A 56 9.22 -16.17 5.13
C LEU A 56 9.10 -14.68 4.78
N GLU A 57 8.03 -14.30 4.10
CA GLU A 57 7.74 -12.92 3.73
C GLU A 57 7.52 -11.96 4.91
N THR A 58 7.23 -12.46 6.11
CA THR A 58 7.15 -11.66 7.34
C THR A 58 8.47 -11.62 8.12
N LEU A 59 9.45 -12.43 7.73
CA LEU A 59 10.72 -12.59 8.44
C LEU A 59 11.92 -12.06 7.64
N LEU A 60 11.80 -12.04 6.31
CA LEU A 60 12.81 -11.52 5.42
C LEU A 60 12.99 -10.01 5.61
N PRO A 61 14.23 -9.51 5.66
CA PRO A 61 14.49 -8.08 5.78
C PRO A 61 13.85 -7.32 4.61
N SER A 62 13.16 -6.21 4.93
CA SER A 62 12.60 -5.32 3.94
C SER A 62 13.66 -4.38 3.35
N GLN A 63 13.51 -4.08 2.06
CA GLN A 63 14.32 -3.08 1.35
C GLN A 63 13.43 -1.86 1.12
N GLY A 64 13.87 -0.68 1.56
CA GLY A 64 13.12 0.58 1.45
C GLY A 64 12.03 0.75 2.51
N THR A 65 11.10 1.68 2.25
CA THR A 65 10.04 2.10 3.19
C THR A 65 9.02 0.99 3.46
N TYR A 66 8.66 0.19 2.45
CA TYR A 66 7.63 -0.85 2.56
C TYR A 66 8.18 -2.18 3.06
N SER A 67 7.38 -2.87 3.89
CA SER A 67 7.61 -4.29 4.18
C SER A 67 7.52 -5.15 2.90
N LEU A 68 8.10 -6.36 2.91
CA LEU A 68 7.95 -7.30 1.79
C LEU A 68 6.48 -7.68 1.54
N MET A 69 5.70 -7.89 2.62
CA MET A 69 4.25 -8.12 2.54
C MET A 69 3.52 -6.98 1.85
N THR A 70 3.82 -5.74 2.23
CA THR A 70 3.22 -4.56 1.60
C THR A 70 3.56 -4.50 0.12
N ARG A 71 4.82 -4.75 -0.28
CA ARG A 71 5.21 -4.74 -1.70
C ARG A 71 4.51 -5.83 -2.51
N LEU A 72 4.32 -7.03 -1.94
CA LEU A 72 3.54 -8.09 -2.56
C LEU A 72 2.09 -7.65 -2.75
N ASN A 73 1.47 -7.08 -1.72
CA ASN A 73 0.10 -6.62 -1.78
C ASN A 73 -0.11 -5.48 -2.81
N ILE A 74 0.83 -4.54 -2.91
CA ILE A 74 0.83 -3.51 -3.97
C ILE A 74 0.86 -4.17 -5.34
N LYS A 75 1.78 -5.11 -5.57
CA LYS A 75 1.90 -5.82 -6.84
C LYS A 75 0.63 -6.59 -7.21
N GLU A 76 0.03 -7.29 -6.25
CA GLU A 76 -1.22 -8.05 -6.44
C GLU A 76 -2.40 -7.15 -6.82
N ASN A 77 -2.42 -5.91 -6.31
CA ASN A 77 -3.50 -4.96 -6.57
C ASN A 77 -3.18 -3.96 -7.69
N GLN A 78 -2.02 -4.08 -8.36
CA GLN A 78 -1.61 -3.15 -9.42
C GLN A 78 -2.62 -3.12 -10.58
N ALA A 79 -3.06 -4.29 -11.05
CA ALA A 79 -4.06 -4.35 -12.13
C ALA A 79 -5.39 -3.70 -11.74
N LYS A 80 -5.80 -3.79 -10.47
CA LYS A 80 -6.98 -3.11 -9.96
C LYS A 80 -6.76 -1.59 -9.91
N MET A 81 -5.60 -1.15 -9.44
CA MET A 81 -5.22 0.26 -9.42
C MET A 81 -5.25 0.85 -10.84
N ASP A 82 -4.63 0.18 -11.81
CA ASP A 82 -4.57 0.62 -13.21
C ASP A 82 -5.97 0.72 -13.83
N ALA A 83 -6.84 -0.28 -13.58
CA ALA A 83 -8.23 -0.25 -14.03
C ALA A 83 -9.01 0.94 -13.44
N ASN A 84 -8.77 1.25 -12.16
CA ASN A 84 -9.42 2.39 -11.50
C ASN A 84 -8.89 3.73 -12.02
N LEU A 85 -7.59 3.86 -12.31
CA LEU A 85 -7.02 5.05 -12.96
C LEU A 85 -7.57 5.25 -14.39
N ALA A 86 -7.76 4.16 -15.14
CA ALA A 86 -8.45 4.22 -16.43
C ALA A 86 -9.91 4.68 -16.29
N ALA A 87 -10.60 4.29 -15.21
CA ALA A 87 -11.94 4.79 -14.91
C ALA A 87 -11.93 6.29 -14.55
N VAL A 88 -10.93 6.79 -13.83
CA VAL A 88 -10.73 8.24 -13.60
C VAL A 88 -10.55 8.97 -14.93
N LYS A 89 -9.66 8.50 -15.81
CA LYS A 89 -9.45 9.09 -17.15
C LYS A 89 -10.78 9.22 -17.91
N LYS A 90 -11.58 8.14 -17.91
CA LYS A 90 -12.89 8.11 -18.57
C LYS A 90 -13.86 9.12 -17.95
N ALA A 91 -13.98 9.15 -16.62
CA ALA A 91 -14.84 10.10 -15.91
C ALA A 91 -14.47 11.56 -16.21
N MET A 92 -13.17 11.83 -16.34
CA MET A 92 -12.62 13.14 -16.61
C MET A 92 -12.56 13.50 -18.09
N LYS A 93 -13.08 12.66 -18.99
CA LYS A 93 -12.93 12.81 -20.47
C LYS A 93 -11.51 13.22 -20.87
N SER A 94 -10.50 12.68 -20.16
CA SER A 94 -9.13 13.13 -20.28
C SER A 94 -8.43 12.47 -21.47
N ASP A 95 -7.63 13.25 -22.19
CA ASP A 95 -6.84 12.82 -23.35
C ASP A 95 -5.59 12.02 -22.94
N ALA A 96 -5.06 12.20 -21.73
CA ALA A 96 -3.93 11.43 -21.19
C ALA A 96 -4.32 10.57 -19.98
N ASP A 97 -3.40 9.67 -19.62
CA ASP A 97 -3.58 8.78 -18.50
C ASP A 97 -3.42 9.52 -17.17
N TRP A 98 -4.23 9.11 -16.20
CA TRP A 98 -4.11 9.56 -14.83
C TRP A 98 -3.13 8.68 -14.07
N THR A 99 -2.35 9.30 -13.19
CA THR A 99 -1.37 8.60 -12.37
C THR A 99 -1.65 8.80 -10.89
N ILE A 100 -1.05 7.95 -10.06
CA ILE A 100 -0.95 8.17 -8.62
C ILE A 100 0.52 8.47 -8.30
N ASP A 101 0.76 9.53 -7.51
CA ASP A 101 2.12 9.88 -7.10
C ASP A 101 2.66 8.82 -6.13
N GLN A 102 3.62 8.03 -6.61
CA GLN A 102 4.22 6.94 -5.83
C GLN A 102 4.96 7.46 -4.60
N SER A 103 5.56 8.64 -4.69
CA SER A 103 6.26 9.26 -3.56
C SER A 103 5.29 9.61 -2.43
N SER A 104 4.08 10.06 -2.77
CA SER A 104 3.01 10.32 -1.79
C SER A 104 2.56 9.05 -1.07
N LEU A 105 2.46 7.91 -1.78
CA LEU A 105 2.14 6.62 -1.15
C LEU A 105 3.23 6.19 -0.16
N GLU A 106 4.50 6.33 -0.55
CA GLU A 106 5.63 6.01 0.33
C GLU A 106 5.64 6.91 1.57
N ALA A 107 5.34 8.21 1.40
CA ALA A 107 5.30 9.18 2.47
C ALA A 107 4.21 8.90 3.51
N VAL A 108 3.05 8.36 3.09
CA VAL A 108 1.95 8.06 4.03
C VAL A 108 2.06 6.70 4.70
N TYR A 109 2.88 5.78 4.18
CA TYR A 109 3.02 4.43 4.73
C TYR A 109 3.38 4.36 6.22
N PRO A 110 4.32 5.17 6.75
CA PRO A 110 4.63 5.18 8.18
C PRO A 110 3.45 5.59 9.07
N HIS A 111 2.46 6.29 8.51
CA HIS A 111 1.28 6.78 9.22
C HIS A 111 0.08 5.82 9.14
N VAL A 112 0.19 4.73 8.38
CA VAL A 112 -0.83 3.67 8.33
C VAL A 112 -0.72 2.78 9.56
N ALA A 113 -1.85 2.41 10.16
CA ALA A 113 -1.89 1.49 11.29
C ALA A 113 -1.27 0.12 10.92
N ASP A 114 -0.57 -0.52 11.85
CA ASP A 114 0.24 -1.71 11.56
C ASP A 114 -0.59 -2.90 11.04
N ASP A 115 -1.82 -3.04 11.52
CA ASP A 115 -2.78 -4.05 11.07
C ASP A 115 -3.24 -3.85 9.62
N LEU A 116 -3.15 -2.62 9.11
CA LEU A 116 -3.54 -2.24 7.74
C LEU A 116 -2.37 -2.25 6.75
N LYS A 117 -1.11 -2.21 7.22
CA LYS A 117 0.07 -2.14 6.34
C LYS A 117 0.17 -3.30 5.35
N ASN A 118 -0.31 -4.49 5.72
CA ASN A 118 -0.30 -5.66 4.84
C ASN A 118 -1.38 -5.61 3.75
N SER A 119 -2.38 -4.74 3.89
CA SER A 119 -3.46 -4.51 2.92
C SER A 119 -3.33 -3.17 2.19
N PHE A 120 -2.17 -2.52 2.29
CA PHE A 120 -1.94 -1.15 1.79
C PHE A 120 -2.29 -0.97 0.30
N GLY A 121 -1.82 -1.87 -0.57
CA GLY A 121 -2.12 -1.84 -2.01
C GLY A 121 -3.60 -2.01 -2.29
N HIS A 122 -4.26 -2.93 -1.58
CA HIS A 122 -5.71 -3.13 -1.67
C HIS A 122 -6.50 -1.87 -1.24
N ILE A 123 -6.11 -1.26 -0.12
CA ILE A 123 -6.77 -0.06 0.42
C ILE A 123 -6.69 1.07 -0.58
N PHE A 124 -5.50 1.41 -1.09
CA PHE A 124 -5.34 2.54 -1.99
C PHE A 124 -5.89 2.28 -3.40
N ALA A 125 -5.88 1.03 -3.88
CA ALA A 125 -6.65 0.68 -5.08
C ALA A 125 -8.16 0.95 -4.86
N GLY A 126 -8.68 0.62 -3.68
CA GLY A 126 -10.04 0.95 -3.26
C GLY A 126 -10.29 2.47 -3.17
N VAL A 127 -9.35 3.26 -2.65
CA VAL A 127 -9.48 4.73 -2.63
C VAL A 127 -9.62 5.29 -4.05
N VAL A 128 -8.79 4.84 -4.99
CA VAL A 128 -8.88 5.31 -6.40
C VAL A 128 -10.19 4.88 -7.07
N GLU A 129 -10.72 3.69 -6.72
CA GLU A 129 -12.07 3.26 -7.14
C GLU A 129 -13.15 4.28 -6.72
N LYS A 130 -13.06 4.75 -5.47
CA LYS A 130 -14.01 5.71 -4.89
C LYS A 130 -13.84 7.11 -5.46
N VAL A 131 -12.61 7.51 -5.77
CA VAL A 131 -12.32 8.73 -6.54
C VAL A 131 -12.97 8.66 -7.93
N ALA A 132 -12.74 7.58 -8.67
CA ALA A 132 -13.31 7.39 -10.01
C ALA A 132 -14.85 7.45 -9.98
N ALA A 133 -15.49 6.79 -9.01
CA ALA A 133 -16.94 6.81 -8.86
C ALA A 133 -17.50 8.21 -8.53
N ASN A 134 -16.82 8.99 -7.69
CA ASN A 134 -17.24 10.34 -7.35
C ASN A 134 -17.12 11.29 -8.55
N LEU A 135 -15.96 11.26 -9.24
CA LEU A 135 -15.74 12.03 -10.46
C LEU A 135 -16.76 11.66 -11.54
N ALA A 136 -17.01 10.37 -11.78
CA ALA A 136 -17.99 9.94 -12.79
C ALA A 136 -19.40 10.46 -12.51
N LYS A 137 -19.78 10.60 -11.24
CA LYS A 137 -21.08 11.13 -10.83
C LYS A 137 -21.15 12.65 -10.97
N ARG A 138 -20.15 13.37 -10.46
CA ARG A 138 -20.21 14.83 -10.32
C ARG A 138 -19.78 15.56 -11.58
N CYS A 139 -18.80 15.03 -12.31
CA CYS A 139 -18.35 15.57 -13.61
C CYS A 139 -19.25 15.14 -14.78
N ALA A 140 -20.43 14.58 -14.50
CA ALA A 140 -21.48 14.45 -15.49
C ALA A 140 -22.05 15.83 -15.89
N ASP A 141 -21.98 16.80 -14.97
CA ASP A 141 -22.19 18.21 -15.27
C ASP A 141 -20.95 18.79 -15.96
N GLU A 142 -21.14 19.46 -17.08
CA GLU A 142 -20.06 19.96 -17.94
C GLU A 142 -19.27 21.11 -17.28
N MET A 143 -19.94 22.00 -16.54
CA MET A 143 -19.26 23.08 -15.83
C MET A 143 -18.39 22.53 -14.69
N VAL A 144 -18.90 21.53 -13.97
CA VAL A 144 -18.10 20.86 -12.93
C VAL A 144 -16.92 20.12 -13.55
N LEU A 145 -17.12 19.43 -14.67
CA LEU A 145 -16.05 18.73 -15.37
C LEU A 145 -14.92 19.68 -15.78
N GLU A 146 -15.25 20.80 -16.44
CA GLU A 146 -14.28 21.79 -16.90
C GLU A 146 -13.49 22.38 -15.72
N ALA A 147 -14.16 22.76 -14.63
CA ALA A 147 -13.50 23.29 -13.44
C ALA A 147 -12.55 22.27 -12.79
N VAL A 148 -12.95 21.00 -12.70
CA VAL A 148 -12.06 19.95 -12.18
C VAL A 148 -10.87 19.73 -13.12
N GLN A 149 -11.08 19.73 -14.44
CA GLN A 149 -9.98 19.57 -15.41
C GLN A 149 -8.95 20.71 -15.29
N GLU A 150 -9.39 21.95 -15.11
CA GLU A 150 -8.52 23.09 -14.87
C GLU A 150 -7.73 22.95 -13.56
N ALA A 151 -8.41 22.56 -12.49
CA ALA A 151 -7.81 22.36 -11.17
C ALA A 151 -6.86 21.14 -11.10
N THR A 152 -6.94 20.22 -12.07
CA THR A 152 -6.19 18.96 -12.12
C THR A 152 -5.35 18.78 -13.38
N SER A 153 -4.72 19.86 -13.83
CA SER A 153 -3.91 19.90 -15.06
C SER A 153 -2.79 18.84 -15.13
N ASN A 154 -2.24 18.41 -13.98
CA ASN A 154 -1.20 17.37 -13.93
C ASN A 154 -1.76 15.94 -14.01
N ARG A 155 -3.08 15.77 -13.88
CA ARG A 155 -3.78 14.45 -13.94
C ARG A 155 -3.19 13.43 -12.96
N THR A 156 -2.75 13.92 -11.81
CA THR A 156 -2.09 13.14 -10.78
C THR A 156 -2.92 13.15 -9.51
N ILE A 157 -3.15 11.97 -8.94
CA ILE A 157 -3.72 11.78 -7.60
C ILE A 157 -2.57 11.73 -6.59
N VAL A 158 -2.63 12.57 -5.57
CA VAL A 158 -1.65 12.64 -4.48
C VAL A 158 -2.33 12.25 -3.17
N ILE A 159 -1.73 11.31 -2.44
CA ILE A 159 -2.25 10.88 -1.14
C ILE A 159 -1.51 11.61 -0.03
N LYS A 160 -2.24 12.22 0.91
CA LYS A 160 -1.64 12.88 2.08
C LYS A 160 -2.20 12.34 3.39
N HIS A 161 -1.36 12.32 4.41
CA HIS A 161 -1.80 12.11 5.78
C HIS A 161 -1.87 13.45 6.51
N ASN A 162 -2.99 13.74 7.15
CA ASN A 162 -3.15 14.90 8.01
C ASN A 162 -3.96 14.53 9.27
N ALA A 163 -3.26 14.23 10.36
CA ALA A 163 -3.86 13.83 11.63
C ALA A 163 -4.80 14.89 12.24
N THR A 164 -4.68 16.15 11.82
CA THR A 164 -5.44 17.29 12.37
C THR A 164 -6.63 17.70 11.53
N GLN A 165 -6.83 17.10 10.35
CA GLN A 165 -7.92 17.48 9.46
C GLN A 165 -9.29 17.18 10.08
N ASN A 166 -10.30 17.98 9.70
CA ASN A 166 -11.67 17.77 10.12
C ASN A 166 -12.39 16.80 9.17
N GLY A 167 -12.58 15.56 9.62
CA GLY A 167 -13.12 14.45 8.81
C GLY A 167 -12.08 13.37 8.50
N TYR A 168 -12.53 12.17 8.13
CA TYR A 168 -11.60 11.06 7.85
C TYR A 168 -10.93 11.17 6.50
N TRP A 169 -11.65 11.66 5.50
CA TRP A 169 -11.19 11.82 4.12
C TRP A 169 -11.59 13.21 3.62
N LEU A 170 -10.65 13.92 3.01
CA LEU A 170 -10.88 15.21 2.39
C LEU A 170 -10.30 15.23 0.98
N TRP A 171 -10.98 15.92 0.08
CA TRP A 171 -10.46 16.27 -1.23
C TRP A 171 -9.91 17.69 -1.17
N SER A 172 -8.85 17.95 -1.92
CA SER A 172 -8.39 19.30 -2.25
C SER A 172 -7.77 19.30 -3.65
N PHE A 173 -7.74 20.46 -4.27
CA PHE A 173 -7.06 20.68 -5.54
C PHE A 173 -5.84 21.56 -5.28
N GLU A 174 -4.65 21.01 -5.51
CA GLU A 174 -3.40 21.67 -5.11
C GLU A 174 -2.36 21.57 -6.22
N SER A 175 -1.91 22.72 -6.71
CA SER A 175 -0.85 22.83 -7.72
C SER A 175 -1.08 21.95 -8.96
N GLY A 176 -2.33 21.86 -9.43
CA GLY A 176 -2.72 21.05 -10.58
C GLY A 176 -2.94 19.57 -10.28
N ASN A 177 -2.94 19.14 -9.02
CA ASN A 177 -3.17 17.75 -8.59
C ASN A 177 -4.49 17.60 -7.85
N LEU A 178 -5.09 16.41 -7.95
CA LEU A 178 -6.14 15.98 -7.03
C LEU A 178 -5.49 15.39 -5.78
N VAL A 179 -5.68 16.04 -4.64
CA VAL A 179 -5.17 15.57 -3.35
C VAL A 179 -6.28 14.87 -2.58
N ILE A 180 -6.03 13.63 -2.17
CA ILE A 180 -6.88 12.87 -1.25
C ILE A 180 -6.14 12.75 0.07
N SER A 181 -6.62 13.46 1.09
CA SER A 181 -6.00 13.47 2.42
C SER A 181 -6.81 12.69 3.44
N PHE A 182 -6.13 11.97 4.33
CA PHE A 182 -6.77 11.20 5.38
C PHE A 182 -6.23 11.51 6.78
N LYS A 183 -7.13 11.48 7.76
CA LYS A 183 -6.78 11.53 9.19
C LYS A 183 -6.36 10.17 9.72
N SER A 184 -7.13 9.16 9.37
CA SER A 184 -6.93 7.76 9.68
C SER A 184 -7.66 6.95 8.63
N ILE A 185 -7.11 5.80 8.24
CA ILE A 185 -7.79 4.92 7.29
C ILE A 185 -8.98 4.29 8.00
N THR A 186 -10.18 4.59 7.49
CA THR A 186 -11.45 4.06 7.96
C THR A 186 -12.25 3.55 6.75
N ASN A 187 -13.53 3.90 6.65
CA ASN A 187 -14.36 3.54 5.52
C ASN A 187 -13.97 4.38 4.29
N THR A 188 -13.43 3.73 3.25
CA THR A 188 -13.05 4.41 2.00
C THR A 188 -14.25 4.93 1.22
N ASN A 189 -15.49 4.49 1.53
CA ASN A 189 -16.70 5.01 0.89
C ASN A 189 -16.93 6.51 1.14
N ASP A 190 -16.38 7.08 2.22
CA ASP A 190 -16.47 8.52 2.50
C ASP A 190 -15.78 9.35 1.39
N VAL A 191 -14.77 8.78 0.73
CA VAL A 191 -14.12 9.39 -0.46
C VAL A 191 -15.12 9.53 -1.62
N GLN A 192 -16.01 8.56 -1.79
CA GLN A 192 -16.98 8.53 -2.89
C GLN A 192 -18.12 9.55 -2.71
N THR A 193 -18.49 9.85 -1.47
CA THR A 193 -19.63 10.73 -1.17
C THR A 193 -19.23 12.18 -0.95
N PHE A 194 -17.93 12.46 -0.83
CA PHE A 194 -17.40 13.81 -0.59
C PHE A 194 -17.91 14.83 -1.62
N ASP A 195 -18.32 16.00 -1.13
CA ASP A 195 -18.85 17.11 -1.95
C ASP A 195 -17.74 18.11 -2.30
N PHE A 196 -16.96 17.78 -3.33
CA PHE A 196 -15.83 18.60 -3.77
C PHE A 196 -16.25 19.82 -4.62
N ILE A 197 -17.52 19.94 -5.02
CA ILE A 197 -17.96 21.06 -5.89
C ILE A 197 -17.74 22.41 -5.21
N LYS A 198 -17.82 22.45 -3.87
CA LYS A 198 -17.56 23.64 -3.06
C LYS A 198 -16.07 24.05 -3.01
N LEU A 199 -15.19 23.26 -3.60
CA LEU A 199 -13.74 23.45 -3.61
C LEU A 199 -13.20 23.89 -4.97
N LEU A 200 -14.07 23.97 -5.99
CA LEU A 200 -13.75 24.37 -7.36
C LEU A 200 -13.90 25.88 -7.55
#